data_AF-A0A1E3AVA2-F1
#
_entry.id   AF-A0A1E3AVA2-F1
#
_cell.length_a   1.000
_cell.length_b   1.000
_cell.length_c   1.000
_cell.angle_alpha   90.00
_cell.angle_beta   90.00
_cell.angle_gamma   90.00
#
_symmetry.space_group_name_H-M   'P 1'
#
loop_
_entity.id
_entity.type
_entity.pdbx_description
1 polymer ?
#
loop_
_entity_poly.entity_id
_entity_poly.type
_entity_poly.pdbx_seq_one_letter_code
_entity_poly.pdbx_strand_id
1 'polypeptide(L)'
;MRNIGTQEIETDRLLLRRFTLNDTYAMYHNWAVDEEVTSHLPWNSHKSMEETGRYILQVCQTYQNPDFYHWAIALKEKEQAIGFLQAEIEKNTDCARLSFCMGRQWWNKGYMKEAAGAVVPYLFEQVQAERISACCEGNNPTAGKVLLRCGLQGEGRLRRAWCGKKGITDLLCYGLLRSDYLRLKSMETLDIGSLYITNYREAGGLPLMNIMRLPEEEAFSFAGKLAEKTTSKNNRYGDYFARYYQKRKATEEWLYEKFCQGGGKPKNRHPIYFVLGEDPGFQAFYGTADSIRIPLRDIAADEISFTPRDSMHLKDMGMTEGTVWNKTAFLDMIEKSGKRVGEYIFSLPGFYGNPGSYIEVQLWNDDYLDAYINSNESTKEE
;
A
#
# COMPACT_ATOMS: atom_id res chain seq x y z
N MET A 1 10.34 -10.04 -13.66
CA MET A 1 10.06 -11.23 -12.83
C MET A 1 11.14 -12.32 -12.90
N ARG A 2 11.22 -13.21 -11.89
CA ARG A 2 12.00 -14.46 -11.89
C ARG A 2 11.08 -15.66 -12.13
N ASN A 3 11.39 -16.47 -13.14
CA ASN A 3 10.57 -17.62 -13.51
C ASN A 3 11.08 -18.86 -12.79
N ILE A 4 10.60 -19.06 -11.57
CA ILE A 4 11.02 -20.15 -10.68
C ILE A 4 9.95 -21.23 -10.50
N GLY A 5 8.77 -21.07 -11.14
CA GLY A 5 7.67 -22.03 -11.16
C GLY A 5 7.05 -22.30 -9.79
N THR A 6 6.26 -23.37 -9.70
CA THR A 6 5.67 -23.81 -8.43
C THR A 6 6.74 -24.42 -7.53
N GLN A 7 6.99 -23.78 -6.39
CA GLN A 7 7.87 -24.26 -5.32
C GLN A 7 7.06 -24.63 -4.07
N GLU A 8 7.60 -25.50 -3.22
CA GLU A 8 6.91 -25.87 -1.98
C GLU A 8 6.94 -24.72 -0.96
N ILE A 9 5.81 -24.48 -0.31
CA ILE A 9 5.65 -23.46 0.73
C ILE A 9 4.97 -24.10 1.93
N GLU A 10 5.64 -24.05 3.07
CA GLU A 10 5.11 -24.53 4.34
C GLU A 10 4.52 -23.40 5.17
N THR A 11 3.39 -23.68 5.80
CA THR A 11 2.76 -22.80 6.80
C THR A 11 2.52 -23.58 8.09
N ASP A 12 1.85 -22.98 9.07
CA ASP A 12 1.55 -23.62 10.35
C ASP A 12 0.78 -24.94 10.18
N ARG A 13 -0.24 -24.96 9.30
CA ARG A 13 -1.15 -26.11 9.12
C ARG A 13 -1.10 -26.73 7.73
N LEU A 14 -0.51 -26.04 6.75
CA LEU A 14 -0.59 -26.40 5.34
C LEU A 14 0.79 -26.65 4.72
N LEU A 15 0.81 -27.54 3.75
CA LEU A 15 1.87 -27.69 2.77
C LEU A 15 1.28 -27.33 1.41
N LEU A 16 1.75 -26.23 0.82
CA LEU A 16 1.44 -25.86 -0.56
C LEU A 16 2.52 -26.48 -1.43
N ARG A 17 2.13 -27.42 -2.29
CA ARG A 17 3.08 -28.18 -3.10
C ARG A 17 2.56 -28.43 -4.51
N ARG A 18 3.41 -28.97 -5.36
CA ARG A 18 2.98 -29.48 -6.67
C ARG A 18 1.95 -30.61 -6.47
N PHE A 19 0.99 -30.68 -7.39
CA PHE A 19 0.11 -31.82 -7.51
C PHE A 19 0.90 -33.08 -7.85
N THR A 20 0.40 -34.21 -7.35
CA THR A 20 0.85 -35.56 -7.68
C THR A 20 -0.36 -36.39 -8.08
N LEU A 21 -0.17 -37.49 -8.81
CA LEU A 21 -1.28 -38.38 -9.17
C LEU A 21 -2.02 -38.96 -7.96
N ASN A 22 -1.36 -39.04 -6.79
CA ASN A 22 -1.98 -39.47 -5.53
C ASN A 22 -3.06 -38.51 -5.04
N ASP A 23 -3.05 -37.25 -5.49
CA ASP A 23 -4.08 -36.27 -5.15
C ASP A 23 -5.40 -36.53 -5.88
N THR A 24 -5.47 -37.46 -6.84
CA THR A 24 -6.68 -37.75 -7.64
C THR A 24 -7.87 -38.09 -6.78
N TYR A 25 -7.70 -38.99 -5.81
CA TYR A 25 -8.78 -39.38 -4.90
C TYR A 25 -9.24 -38.20 -4.05
N ALA A 26 -8.28 -37.49 -3.45
CA ALA A 26 -8.58 -36.33 -2.61
C ALA A 26 -9.31 -35.24 -3.42
N MET A 27 -8.76 -34.80 -4.56
CA MET A 27 -9.37 -33.79 -5.42
C MET A 27 -10.79 -34.15 -5.84
N TYR A 28 -11.01 -35.39 -6.31
CA TYR A 28 -12.32 -35.82 -6.77
C TYR A 28 -13.38 -35.70 -5.67
N HIS A 29 -13.11 -36.28 -4.50
CA HIS A 29 -14.06 -36.32 -3.39
C HIS A 29 -14.18 -35.00 -2.62
N ASN A 30 -13.13 -34.17 -2.61
CA ASN A 30 -13.07 -32.99 -1.78
C ASN A 30 -13.66 -31.75 -2.43
N TRP A 31 -13.51 -31.58 -3.75
CA TRP A 31 -14.05 -30.40 -4.44
C TRP A 31 -14.43 -30.61 -5.90
N ALA A 32 -13.83 -31.56 -6.64
CA ALA A 32 -14.04 -31.63 -8.09
C ALA A 32 -15.41 -32.22 -8.49
N VAL A 33 -16.02 -33.04 -7.63
CA VAL A 33 -17.39 -33.57 -7.84
C VAL A 33 -18.48 -32.68 -7.23
N ASP A 34 -18.14 -31.82 -6.26
CA ASP A 34 -19.11 -30.98 -5.52
C ASP A 34 -19.57 -29.80 -6.39
N GLU A 35 -20.79 -29.86 -6.92
CA GLU A 35 -21.38 -28.82 -7.78
C GLU A 35 -21.48 -27.45 -7.10
N GLU A 36 -21.64 -27.40 -5.77
CA GLU A 36 -21.67 -26.12 -5.07
C GLU A 36 -20.28 -25.46 -5.12
N VAL A 37 -19.22 -26.25 -5.00
CA VAL A 37 -17.84 -25.77 -5.11
C VAL A 37 -17.51 -25.38 -6.56
N THR A 38 -17.79 -26.26 -7.52
CA THR A 38 -17.46 -25.98 -8.93
C THR A 38 -18.36 -24.93 -9.56
N SER A 39 -19.48 -24.55 -8.95
CA SER A 39 -20.35 -23.46 -9.44
C SER A 39 -19.65 -22.11 -9.56
N HIS A 40 -18.55 -21.93 -8.82
CA HIS A 40 -17.69 -20.75 -8.85
C HIS A 40 -16.41 -20.92 -9.68
N LEU A 41 -16.28 -22.03 -10.41
CA LEU A 41 -15.12 -22.34 -11.25
C LEU A 41 -15.49 -22.29 -12.74
N PRO A 42 -14.52 -21.98 -13.62
CA PRO A 42 -14.77 -21.92 -15.07
C PRO A 42 -15.01 -23.30 -15.71
N TRP A 43 -14.89 -24.39 -14.95
CA TRP A 43 -15.05 -25.76 -15.44
C TRP A 43 -16.17 -26.53 -14.70
N ASN A 44 -16.68 -27.58 -15.34
CA ASN A 44 -17.79 -28.40 -14.83
C ASN A 44 -17.32 -29.42 -13.80
N SER A 45 -18.22 -29.83 -12.89
CA SER A 45 -17.90 -30.94 -11.97
C SER A 45 -17.46 -32.17 -12.74
N HIS A 46 -16.38 -32.78 -12.26
CA HIS A 46 -15.85 -34.00 -12.85
C HIS A 46 -16.84 -35.13 -12.64
N LYS A 47 -17.09 -35.91 -13.69
CA LYS A 47 -18.04 -37.02 -13.68
C LYS A 47 -17.43 -38.32 -13.17
N SER A 48 -16.10 -38.40 -13.13
CA SER A 48 -15.38 -39.59 -12.65
C SER A 48 -14.01 -39.25 -12.06
N MET A 49 -13.46 -40.20 -11.31
CA MET A 49 -12.06 -40.15 -10.86
C MET A 49 -11.08 -40.15 -12.04
N GLU A 50 -11.42 -40.80 -13.15
CA GLU A 50 -10.57 -40.83 -14.35
C GLU A 50 -10.43 -39.44 -14.97
N GLU A 51 -11.51 -38.67 -15.04
CA GLU A 51 -11.47 -37.27 -15.49
C GLU A 51 -10.58 -36.41 -14.59
N THR A 52 -10.69 -36.58 -13.28
CA THR A 52 -9.80 -35.94 -12.30
C THR A 52 -8.34 -36.34 -12.49
N GLY A 53 -8.08 -37.62 -12.71
CA GLY A 53 -6.73 -38.14 -12.93
C GLY A 53 -6.10 -37.57 -14.19
N ARG A 54 -6.87 -37.43 -15.29
CA ARG A 54 -6.40 -36.79 -16.53
C ARG A 54 -6.06 -35.31 -16.32
N TYR A 55 -6.88 -34.57 -15.58
CA TYR A 55 -6.60 -33.18 -15.22
C TYR A 55 -5.29 -33.06 -14.42
N ILE A 56 -5.13 -33.86 -13.36
CA ILE A 56 -3.92 -33.84 -12.54
C ILE A 56 -2.69 -34.24 -13.36
N LEU A 57 -2.80 -35.24 -14.24
CA LEU A 57 -1.71 -35.62 -15.13
C LEU A 57 -1.26 -34.44 -16.01
N GLN A 58 -2.20 -33.69 -16.59
CA GLN A 58 -1.89 -32.50 -17.38
C GLN A 58 -1.22 -31.40 -16.54
N VAL A 59 -1.70 -31.16 -15.32
CA VAL A 59 -1.07 -30.23 -14.37
C VAL A 59 0.37 -30.67 -14.07
N CYS A 60 0.58 -31.95 -13.76
CA CYS A 60 1.89 -32.52 -13.48
C CYS A 60 2.88 -32.32 -14.64
N GLN A 61 2.43 -32.53 -15.88
CA GLN A 61 3.23 -32.31 -17.09
C GLN A 61 3.58 -30.83 -17.29
N THR A 62 2.69 -29.92 -16.89
CA THR A 62 2.87 -28.47 -17.07
C THR A 62 3.91 -27.88 -16.11
N TYR A 63 4.24 -28.53 -14.99
CA TYR A 63 5.29 -28.04 -14.06
C TYR A 63 6.69 -27.93 -14.66
N GLN A 64 6.93 -28.48 -15.85
CA GLN A 64 8.16 -28.25 -16.61
C GLN A 64 8.27 -26.79 -17.10
N ASN A 65 7.14 -26.09 -17.21
CA ASN A 65 7.11 -24.66 -17.53
C ASN A 65 7.43 -23.83 -16.27
N PRO A 66 8.52 -23.03 -16.27
CA PRO A 66 8.90 -22.19 -15.13
C PRO A 66 7.95 -21.01 -14.87
N ASP A 67 6.99 -20.76 -15.76
CA ASP A 67 5.92 -19.76 -15.57
C ASP A 67 4.64 -20.36 -14.99
N PHE A 68 4.64 -21.66 -14.67
CA PHE A 68 3.46 -22.36 -14.15
C PHE A 68 3.46 -22.40 -12.62
N TYR A 69 2.47 -21.69 -12.05
CA TYR A 69 2.27 -21.55 -10.61
C TYR A 69 0.91 -22.13 -10.21
N HIS A 70 0.90 -23.37 -9.73
CA HIS A 70 -0.32 -24.09 -9.35
C HIS A 70 -0.03 -25.02 -8.18
N TRP A 71 -0.54 -24.68 -7.01
CA TRP A 71 -0.31 -25.41 -5.77
C TRP A 71 -1.53 -26.23 -5.39
N ALA A 72 -1.31 -27.50 -5.07
CA ALA A 72 -2.21 -28.25 -4.21
C ALA A 72 -2.05 -27.70 -2.78
N ILE A 73 -3.16 -27.39 -2.12
CA ILE A 73 -3.17 -27.01 -0.71
C ILE A 73 -3.41 -28.29 0.08
N ALA A 74 -2.39 -28.81 0.77
CA ALA A 74 -2.50 -30.03 1.57
C ALA A 74 -2.46 -29.74 3.07
N LEU A 75 -3.27 -30.47 3.86
CA LEU A 75 -3.17 -30.44 5.32
C LEU A 75 -1.96 -31.25 5.78
N LYS A 76 -1.09 -30.67 6.62
CA LYS A 76 0.11 -31.36 7.13
C LYS A 76 -0.22 -32.65 7.89
N GLU A 77 -1.25 -32.63 8.75
CA GLU A 77 -1.62 -33.77 9.59
C GLU A 77 -2.04 -35.03 8.81
N LYS A 78 -2.54 -34.87 7.58
CA LYS A 78 -3.14 -35.97 6.80
C LYS A 78 -2.54 -36.12 5.41
N GLU A 79 -1.61 -35.23 5.04
CA GLU A 79 -1.01 -35.08 3.72
C GLU A 79 -2.02 -35.01 2.55
N GLN A 80 -3.27 -34.65 2.86
CA GLN A 80 -4.39 -34.69 1.93
C GLN A 80 -4.60 -33.31 1.29
N ALA A 81 -4.68 -33.26 -0.04
CA ALA A 81 -5.09 -32.05 -0.76
C ALA A 81 -6.54 -31.68 -0.43
N ILE A 82 -6.77 -30.43 -0.05
CA ILE A 82 -8.08 -29.88 0.35
C ILE A 82 -8.58 -28.77 -0.60
N GLY A 83 -7.75 -28.38 -1.55
CA GLY A 83 -8.04 -27.33 -2.53
C GLY A 83 -6.81 -27.01 -3.37
N PHE A 84 -6.87 -25.90 -4.10
CA PHE A 84 -5.74 -25.38 -4.86
C PHE A 84 -5.67 -23.86 -4.81
N LEU A 85 -4.49 -23.35 -5.11
CA LEU A 85 -4.24 -21.93 -5.41
C LEU A 85 -3.37 -21.87 -6.66
N GLN A 86 -3.76 -21.06 -7.62
CA GLN A 86 -3.05 -20.86 -8.88
C GLN A 86 -2.72 -19.38 -9.06
N ALA A 87 -1.58 -19.09 -9.67
CA ALA A 87 -1.23 -17.76 -10.14
C ALA A 87 -0.94 -17.80 -11.66
N GLU A 88 -1.71 -17.06 -12.42
CA GLU A 88 -1.49 -16.90 -13.86
C GLU A 88 -0.71 -15.61 -14.12
N ILE A 89 0.36 -15.66 -14.90
CA ILE A 89 1.24 -14.51 -15.14
C ILE A 89 0.87 -13.81 -16.45
N GLU A 90 0.50 -12.53 -16.36
CA GLU A 90 0.42 -11.62 -17.50
C GLU A 90 1.79 -10.95 -17.71
N LYS A 91 2.53 -11.45 -18.71
CA LYS A 91 3.93 -11.06 -18.96
C LYS A 91 4.11 -9.60 -19.34
N ASN A 92 3.10 -8.96 -19.96
CA ASN A 92 3.24 -7.56 -20.37
C ASN A 92 3.22 -6.58 -19.20
N THR A 93 2.74 -7.02 -18.03
CA THR A 93 2.55 -6.17 -16.85
C THR A 93 3.21 -6.75 -15.59
N ASP A 94 3.90 -7.89 -15.71
CA ASP A 94 4.43 -8.67 -14.58
C ASP A 94 3.36 -8.88 -13.47
N CYS A 95 2.10 -9.08 -13.89
CA CYS A 95 0.96 -9.24 -12.99
C CYS A 95 0.63 -10.73 -12.77
N ALA A 96 0.60 -11.15 -11.51
CA ALA A 96 0.14 -12.47 -11.09
C ALA A 96 -1.36 -12.43 -10.74
N ARG A 97 -2.19 -13.08 -11.55
CA ARG A 97 -3.63 -13.23 -11.31
C ARG A 97 -3.90 -14.48 -10.48
N LEU A 98 -4.38 -14.30 -9.25
CA LEU A 98 -4.72 -15.40 -8.36
C LEU A 98 -6.09 -15.98 -8.69
N SER A 99 -6.16 -17.31 -8.68
CA SER A 99 -7.41 -18.06 -8.58
C SER A 99 -7.25 -19.17 -7.56
N PHE A 100 -8.32 -19.51 -6.84
CA PHE A 100 -8.23 -20.54 -5.81
C PHE A 100 -9.56 -21.22 -5.57
N CYS A 101 -9.49 -22.44 -5.05
CA CYS A 101 -10.62 -23.26 -4.72
C CYS A 101 -10.34 -24.06 -3.46
N MET A 102 -11.37 -24.35 -2.67
CA MET A 102 -11.26 -25.20 -1.49
C MET A 102 -12.52 -26.02 -1.34
N GLY A 103 -12.39 -27.27 -0.90
CA GLY A 103 -13.53 -28.11 -0.56
C GLY A 103 -14.37 -27.49 0.56
N ARG A 104 -15.70 -27.64 0.45
CA ARG A 104 -16.67 -27.00 1.35
C ARG A 104 -16.45 -27.34 2.82
N GLN A 105 -15.99 -28.55 3.13
CA GLN A 105 -15.70 -29.00 4.49
C GLN A 105 -14.55 -28.22 5.18
N TRP A 106 -13.78 -27.43 4.43
CA TRP A 106 -12.68 -26.58 4.94
C TRP A 106 -12.95 -25.08 4.86
N TRP A 107 -14.12 -24.66 4.36
CA TRP A 107 -14.51 -23.26 4.35
C TRP A 107 -14.61 -22.68 5.77
N ASN A 108 -14.39 -21.37 5.89
CA ASN A 108 -14.48 -20.62 7.14
C ASN A 108 -13.56 -21.09 8.29
N LYS A 109 -12.59 -21.97 8.02
CA LYS A 109 -11.56 -22.44 8.97
C LYS A 109 -10.21 -21.69 8.85
N GLY A 110 -10.14 -20.70 7.98
CA GLY A 110 -8.97 -19.85 7.76
C GLY A 110 -7.89 -20.44 6.82
N TYR A 111 -8.05 -21.66 6.32
CA TYR A 111 -7.03 -22.31 5.48
C TYR A 111 -6.73 -21.56 4.19
N MET A 112 -7.74 -21.04 3.48
CA MET A 112 -7.46 -20.28 2.25
C MET A 112 -6.75 -18.95 2.54
N LYS A 113 -7.06 -18.30 3.67
CA LYS A 113 -6.34 -17.08 4.10
C LYS A 113 -4.87 -17.41 4.37
N GLU A 114 -4.61 -18.52 5.05
CA GLU A 114 -3.24 -18.98 5.34
C GLU A 114 -2.47 -19.31 4.06
N ALA A 115 -3.08 -20.07 3.13
CA ALA A 115 -2.48 -20.39 1.85
C ALA A 115 -2.17 -19.14 1.00
N ALA A 116 -3.17 -18.27 0.80
CA ALA A 116 -2.97 -17.04 0.03
C ALA A 116 -2.00 -16.07 0.72
N GLY A 117 -2.02 -16.01 2.06
CA GLY A 117 -1.07 -15.23 2.86
C GLY A 117 0.38 -15.71 2.74
N ALA A 118 0.62 -16.97 2.38
CA ALA A 118 1.96 -17.49 2.10
C ALA A 118 2.37 -17.32 0.62
N VAL A 119 1.41 -17.41 -0.31
CA VAL A 119 1.68 -17.22 -1.75
C VAL A 119 1.93 -15.75 -2.11
N VAL A 120 1.27 -14.80 -1.45
CA VAL A 120 1.50 -13.35 -1.73
C VAL A 120 2.97 -12.94 -1.51
N PRO A 121 3.62 -13.23 -0.37
CA PRO A 121 5.05 -13.01 -0.18
C PRO A 121 5.91 -13.74 -1.22
N TYR A 122 5.59 -15.00 -1.51
CA TYR A 122 6.31 -15.77 -2.53
C TYR A 122 6.30 -15.06 -3.89
N LEU A 123 5.14 -14.56 -4.33
CA LEU A 123 5.00 -13.88 -5.62
C LEU A 123 5.75 -12.53 -5.66
N PHE A 124 5.75 -11.76 -4.58
CA PHE A 124 6.44 -10.46 -4.55
C PHE A 124 7.94 -10.54 -4.29
N GLU A 125 8.38 -11.48 -3.45
CA GLU A 125 9.76 -11.56 -2.99
C GLU A 125 10.60 -12.50 -3.86
N GLN A 126 10.08 -13.68 -4.17
CA GLN A 126 10.82 -14.71 -4.91
C GLN A 126 10.61 -14.57 -6.42
N VAL A 127 9.35 -14.47 -6.85
CA VAL A 127 8.98 -14.33 -8.28
C VAL A 127 9.14 -12.88 -8.76
N GLN A 128 9.13 -11.90 -7.84
CA GLN A 128 9.25 -10.47 -8.16
C GLN A 128 8.18 -10.00 -9.15
N ALA A 129 6.93 -10.45 -8.98
CA ALA A 129 5.78 -9.90 -9.70
C ALA A 129 5.57 -8.44 -9.28
N GLU A 130 5.24 -7.57 -10.22
CA GLU A 130 5.00 -6.15 -9.92
C GLU A 130 3.61 -5.91 -9.34
N ARG A 131 2.69 -6.83 -9.61
CA ARG A 131 1.29 -6.75 -9.17
C ARG A 131 0.69 -8.12 -8.92
N ILE A 132 -0.17 -8.19 -7.91
CA ILE A 132 -1.08 -9.31 -7.70
C ILE A 132 -2.50 -8.81 -7.95
N SER A 133 -3.27 -9.57 -8.73
CA SER A 133 -4.70 -9.29 -8.95
C SER A 133 -5.54 -10.51 -8.67
N ALA A 134 -6.80 -10.31 -8.33
CA ALA A 134 -7.77 -11.38 -8.21
C ALA A 134 -9.17 -10.84 -8.46
N CYS A 135 -10.03 -11.70 -8.99
CA CYS A 135 -11.45 -11.39 -9.14
C CYS A 135 -12.28 -12.47 -8.47
N CYS A 136 -13.44 -12.09 -7.93
CA CYS A 136 -14.43 -13.04 -7.47
C CYS A 136 -15.85 -12.63 -7.90
N GLU A 137 -16.73 -13.61 -8.03
CA GLU A 137 -18.14 -13.37 -8.32
C GLU A 137 -18.78 -12.49 -7.23
N GLY A 138 -19.63 -11.55 -7.62
CA GLY A 138 -20.26 -10.60 -6.69
C GLY A 138 -21.19 -11.24 -5.67
N ASN A 139 -21.66 -12.47 -5.93
CA ASN A 139 -22.45 -13.28 -5.02
C ASN A 139 -21.59 -14.20 -4.12
N ASN A 140 -20.24 -14.14 -4.21
CA ASN A 140 -19.30 -14.88 -3.38
C ASN A 140 -18.49 -13.93 -2.47
N PRO A 141 -19.11 -13.37 -1.41
CA PRO A 141 -18.44 -12.43 -0.51
C PRO A 141 -17.33 -13.09 0.31
N THR A 142 -17.32 -14.42 0.43
CA THR A 142 -16.30 -15.16 1.20
C THR A 142 -14.94 -15.08 0.52
N ALA A 143 -14.90 -15.23 -0.81
CA ALA A 143 -13.67 -15.07 -1.57
C ALA A 143 -13.10 -13.65 -1.45
N GLY A 144 -13.96 -12.62 -1.59
CA GLY A 144 -13.55 -11.22 -1.41
C GLY A 144 -12.96 -10.93 -0.03
N LYS A 145 -13.54 -11.52 1.04
CA LYS A 145 -12.99 -11.39 2.41
C LYS A 145 -11.60 -12.01 2.55
N VAL A 146 -11.32 -13.12 1.86
CA VAL A 146 -9.97 -13.71 1.84
C VAL A 146 -8.99 -12.75 1.18
N LEU A 147 -9.33 -12.21 0.01
CA LEU A 147 -8.47 -11.28 -0.73
C LEU A 147 -8.12 -10.03 0.08
N LEU A 148 -9.13 -9.39 0.69
CA LEU A 148 -8.92 -8.24 1.58
C LEU A 148 -8.01 -8.59 2.76
N ARG A 149 -8.19 -9.77 3.37
CA ARG A 149 -7.36 -10.24 4.49
C ARG A 149 -5.94 -10.64 4.10
N CYS A 150 -5.66 -10.79 2.80
CA CYS A 150 -4.32 -11.01 2.27
C CYS A 150 -3.66 -9.70 1.79
N GLY A 151 -4.25 -8.55 2.11
CA GLY A 151 -3.70 -7.22 1.82
C GLY A 151 -4.15 -6.61 0.49
N LEU A 152 -4.88 -7.35 -0.36
CA LEU A 152 -5.41 -6.78 -1.61
C LEU A 152 -6.48 -5.74 -1.30
N GLN A 153 -6.56 -4.72 -2.13
CA GLN A 153 -7.54 -3.64 -2.05
C GLN A 153 -8.63 -3.84 -3.11
N GLY A 154 -9.85 -3.43 -2.80
CA GLY A 154 -10.94 -3.42 -3.78
C GLY A 154 -10.74 -2.28 -4.77
N GLU A 155 -10.67 -2.59 -6.06
CA GLU A 155 -10.42 -1.60 -7.12
C GLU A 155 -11.67 -1.27 -7.92
N GLY A 156 -12.69 -2.12 -7.87
CA GLY A 156 -13.94 -1.85 -8.55
C GLY A 156 -14.87 -3.04 -8.69
N ARG A 157 -15.95 -2.79 -9.42
CA ARG A 157 -16.99 -3.77 -9.73
C ARG A 157 -17.37 -3.67 -11.19
N LEU A 158 -17.12 -4.75 -11.93
CA LEU A 158 -17.58 -4.89 -13.31
C LEU A 158 -19.00 -5.42 -13.29
N ARG A 159 -19.96 -4.55 -13.62
CA ARG A 159 -21.40 -4.89 -13.57
C ARG A 159 -21.74 -5.93 -14.62
N ARG A 160 -22.41 -7.02 -14.24
CA ARG A 160 -22.86 -8.10 -15.13
C ARG A 160 -21.76 -8.66 -16.04
N ALA A 161 -20.52 -8.68 -15.56
CA ALA A 161 -19.34 -9.02 -16.35
C ALA A 161 -18.96 -10.51 -16.31
N TRP A 162 -19.68 -11.33 -15.54
CA TRP A 162 -19.45 -12.76 -15.44
C TRP A 162 -20.76 -13.53 -15.63
N CYS A 163 -20.70 -14.63 -16.37
CA CYS A 163 -21.82 -15.57 -16.50
C CYS A 163 -21.35 -16.94 -15.99
N GLY A 164 -21.65 -17.23 -14.73
CA GLY A 164 -21.36 -18.52 -14.10
C GLY A 164 -22.54 -19.48 -14.22
N LYS A 165 -22.45 -20.63 -13.56
CA LYS A 165 -23.53 -21.64 -13.57
C LYS A 165 -24.84 -21.15 -12.93
N LYS A 166 -24.74 -20.14 -12.06
CA LYS A 166 -25.88 -19.48 -11.39
C LYS A 166 -26.41 -18.25 -12.16
N GLY A 167 -25.94 -18.03 -13.40
CA GLY A 167 -26.36 -16.92 -14.27
C GLY A 167 -25.39 -15.73 -14.28
N ILE A 168 -25.87 -14.61 -14.82
CA ILE A 168 -25.08 -13.38 -14.95
C ILE A 168 -24.97 -12.68 -13.59
N THR A 169 -23.74 -12.34 -13.21
CA THR A 169 -23.40 -11.64 -11.95
C THR A 169 -22.32 -10.58 -12.17
N ASP A 170 -22.13 -9.73 -11.17
CA ASP A 170 -21.04 -8.78 -11.12
C ASP A 170 -19.70 -9.49 -10.86
N LEU A 171 -18.60 -8.89 -11.30
CA LEU A 171 -17.25 -9.32 -10.96
C LEU A 171 -16.60 -8.26 -10.06
N LEU A 172 -16.16 -8.66 -8.87
CA LEU A 172 -15.45 -7.80 -7.93
C LEU A 172 -13.96 -7.92 -8.18
N CYS A 173 -13.29 -6.78 -8.37
CA CYS A 173 -11.88 -6.71 -8.74
C CYS A 173 -11.02 -6.26 -7.56
N TYR A 174 -9.91 -6.96 -7.34
CA TYR A 174 -8.95 -6.68 -6.28
C TYR A 174 -7.52 -6.62 -6.83
N GLY A 175 -6.70 -5.77 -6.23
CA GLY A 175 -5.29 -5.63 -6.58
C GLY A 175 -4.39 -5.30 -5.39
N LEU A 176 -3.12 -5.65 -5.52
CA LEU A 176 -2.04 -5.25 -4.62
C LEU A 176 -0.79 -5.00 -5.45
N LEU A 177 -0.17 -3.84 -5.28
CA LEU A 177 1.10 -3.51 -5.92
C LEU A 177 2.27 -4.01 -5.07
N ARG A 178 3.37 -4.36 -5.72
CA ARG A 178 4.60 -4.74 -5.03
C ARG A 178 5.15 -3.59 -4.16
N SER A 179 5.06 -2.36 -4.65
CA SER A 179 5.44 -1.15 -3.90
C SER A 179 4.69 -1.04 -2.57
N ASP A 180 3.39 -1.28 -2.61
CA ASP A 180 2.48 -1.21 -1.47
C ASP A 180 2.80 -2.31 -0.46
N TYR A 181 3.02 -3.52 -0.96
CA TYR A 181 3.46 -4.66 -0.16
C TYR A 181 4.79 -4.39 0.57
N LEU A 182 5.80 -3.90 -0.15
CA LEU A 182 7.12 -3.60 0.42
C LEU A 182 7.05 -2.45 1.43
N ARG A 183 6.21 -1.44 1.18
CA ARG A 183 5.95 -0.34 2.12
C ARG A 183 5.30 -0.84 3.41
N LEU A 184 4.27 -1.69 3.31
CA LEU A 184 3.66 -2.30 4.50
C LEU A 184 4.66 -3.12 5.30
N LYS A 185 5.50 -3.91 4.60
CA LYS A 185 6.54 -4.74 5.23
C LYS A 185 7.60 -3.90 5.94
N SER A 186 8.04 -2.77 5.36
CA SER A 186 9.01 -1.88 6.02
C SER A 186 8.45 -1.19 7.27
N MET A 187 7.12 -1.10 7.38
CA MET A 187 6.42 -0.51 8.52
C MET A 187 5.96 -1.55 9.54
N GLU A 188 6.33 -2.82 9.37
CA GLU A 188 5.87 -3.91 10.23
C GLU A 188 6.32 -3.70 11.70
N THR A 189 7.58 -3.36 11.92
CA THR A 189 8.14 -3.14 13.25
C THR A 189 7.92 -1.72 13.79
N LEU A 190 7.16 -0.89 13.07
CA LEU A 190 6.95 0.51 13.43
C LEU A 190 6.11 0.62 14.71
N ASP A 191 6.64 1.35 15.68
CA ASP A 191 5.95 1.73 16.92
C ASP A 191 5.92 3.26 17.09
N ILE A 192 5.05 3.75 17.97
CA ILE A 192 4.84 5.19 18.18
C ILE A 192 6.14 5.90 18.62
N GLY A 193 6.96 5.27 19.46
CA GLY A 193 8.21 5.84 19.97
C GLY A 193 9.31 5.93 18.92
N SER A 194 9.22 5.12 17.86
CA SER A 194 10.14 5.14 16.72
C SER A 194 9.78 6.15 15.63
N LEU A 195 8.62 6.81 15.71
CA LEU A 195 8.19 7.76 14.69
C LEU A 195 9.13 8.99 14.61
N TYR A 196 9.35 9.46 13.39
CA TYR A 196 10.11 10.67 13.07
C TYR A 196 9.50 11.38 11.87
N ILE A 197 9.91 12.62 11.64
CA ILE A 197 9.48 13.43 10.49
C ILE A 197 10.68 13.69 9.59
N THR A 198 10.47 13.66 8.27
CA THR A 198 11.53 13.82 7.27
C THR A 198 11.22 14.98 6.33
N ASN A 199 12.19 15.88 6.16
CA ASN A 199 12.17 16.89 5.10
C ASN A 199 13.21 16.49 4.04
N TYR A 200 12.73 16.22 2.82
CA TYR A 200 13.55 15.91 1.66
C TYR A 200 13.84 17.19 0.87
N ARG A 201 15.08 17.36 0.41
CA ARG A 201 15.53 18.58 -0.28
C ARG A 201 16.57 18.30 -1.36
N GLU A 202 16.84 19.34 -2.15
CA GLU A 202 18.01 19.40 -3.02
C GLU A 202 19.27 19.64 -2.17
N ALA A 203 20.43 19.14 -2.64
CA ALA A 203 21.69 19.25 -1.93
C ALA A 203 22.07 20.73 -1.68
N GLY A 204 22.38 21.06 -0.42
CA GLY A 204 22.74 22.43 -0.03
C GLY A 204 21.55 23.37 0.17
N GLY A 205 20.32 22.85 0.20
CA GLY A 205 19.08 23.60 0.40
C GLY A 205 18.85 24.11 1.82
N LEU A 206 19.85 24.73 2.44
CA LEU A 206 19.74 25.43 3.73
C LEU A 206 19.98 26.94 3.59
N PRO A 207 19.37 27.76 4.47
CA PRO A 207 18.43 27.38 5.53
C PRO A 207 17.06 26.95 4.99
N LEU A 208 16.33 26.10 5.73
CA LEU A 208 14.95 25.74 5.40
C LEU A 208 14.02 26.92 5.69
N MET A 209 13.38 27.46 4.65
CA MET A 209 12.45 28.59 4.81
C MET A 209 11.18 28.38 4.00
N ASN A 210 10.03 28.70 4.60
CA ASN A 210 8.77 28.79 3.89
C ASN A 210 8.67 30.15 3.17
N ILE A 211 8.46 30.12 1.85
CA ILE A 211 8.36 31.32 1.00
C ILE A 211 7.25 32.28 1.43
N MET A 212 6.20 31.79 2.09
CA MET A 212 5.10 32.62 2.62
C MET A 212 5.52 33.52 3.80
N ARG A 213 6.70 33.30 4.36
CA ARG A 213 7.27 34.15 5.43
C ARG A 213 7.92 35.42 4.89
N LEU A 214 8.21 35.47 3.60
CA LEU A 214 8.75 36.67 2.95
C LEU A 214 7.62 37.68 2.68
N PRO A 215 7.92 38.99 2.67
CA PRO A 215 7.05 39.97 2.03
C PRO A 215 6.70 39.53 0.61
N GLU A 216 5.48 39.83 0.16
CA GLU A 216 4.97 39.31 -1.12
C GLU A 216 5.89 39.66 -2.30
N GLU A 217 6.35 40.91 -2.42
CA GLU A 217 7.25 41.32 -3.50
C GLU A 217 8.57 40.53 -3.49
N GLU A 218 9.13 40.27 -2.30
CA GLU A 218 10.35 39.48 -2.14
C GLU A 218 10.11 38.00 -2.49
N ALA A 219 8.96 37.45 -2.08
CA ALA A 219 8.56 36.08 -2.42
C ALA A 219 8.48 35.89 -3.95
N PHE A 220 7.86 36.83 -4.66
CA PHE A 220 7.77 36.80 -6.13
C PHE A 220 9.13 36.98 -6.81
N SER A 221 9.95 37.92 -6.32
CA SER A 221 11.31 38.09 -6.82
C SER A 221 12.15 36.81 -6.64
N PHE A 222 12.05 36.19 -5.47
CA PHE A 222 12.77 34.96 -5.15
C PHE A 222 12.28 33.77 -5.98
N ALA A 223 10.97 33.64 -6.17
CA ALA A 223 10.39 32.62 -7.05
C ALA A 223 10.88 32.77 -8.49
N GLY A 224 10.97 34.00 -9.01
CA GLY A 224 11.56 34.26 -10.33
C GLY A 224 13.00 33.75 -10.45
N LYS A 225 13.85 34.06 -9.46
CA LYS A 225 15.24 33.55 -9.41
C LYS A 225 15.30 32.02 -9.33
N LEU A 226 14.38 31.39 -8.58
CA LEU A 226 14.28 29.94 -8.52
C LEU A 226 13.85 29.36 -9.86
N ALA A 227 12.90 29.98 -10.58
CA ALA A 227 12.48 29.53 -11.90
C ALA A 227 13.62 29.58 -12.93
N GLU A 228 14.53 30.55 -12.81
CA GLU A 228 15.73 30.66 -13.68
C GLU A 228 16.80 29.60 -13.37
N LYS A 229 16.98 29.24 -12.08
CA LYS A 229 18.01 28.30 -11.63
C LYS A 229 17.58 26.84 -11.63
N THR A 230 16.29 26.58 -11.48
CA THR A 230 15.79 25.23 -11.23
C THR A 230 15.18 24.63 -12.49
N THR A 231 15.59 23.39 -12.78
CA THR A 231 14.80 22.41 -13.52
C THR A 231 13.58 21.96 -12.71
N SER A 232 12.87 22.87 -12.01
CA SER A 232 11.79 22.45 -11.11
C SER A 232 10.76 21.66 -11.92
N LYS A 233 10.68 20.35 -11.65
CA LYS A 233 9.90 19.38 -12.42
C LYS A 233 8.38 19.72 -12.49
N ASN A 234 7.93 20.77 -11.78
CA ASN A 234 6.53 21.13 -11.59
C ASN A 234 6.16 22.59 -11.97
N ASN A 235 7.06 23.40 -12.52
CA ASN A 235 6.78 24.79 -12.95
C ASN A 235 6.14 25.70 -11.87
N ARG A 236 6.26 25.34 -10.59
CA ARG A 236 5.55 26.02 -9.47
C ARG A 236 6.08 27.42 -9.17
N TYR A 237 7.33 27.68 -9.55
CA TYR A 237 8.01 28.96 -9.35
C TYR A 237 7.99 29.86 -10.61
N GLY A 238 7.62 29.31 -11.77
CA GLY A 238 7.48 30.05 -13.03
C GLY A 238 6.10 30.68 -13.17
N ASP A 239 5.50 30.64 -14.38
CA ASP A 239 4.23 31.29 -14.70
C ASP A 239 3.05 30.93 -13.78
N TYR A 240 3.13 29.78 -13.11
CA TYR A 240 2.11 29.31 -12.17
C TYR A 240 2.24 29.91 -10.76
N PHE A 241 3.33 30.61 -10.44
CA PHE A 241 3.64 31.01 -9.06
C PHE A 241 2.57 31.91 -8.44
N ALA A 242 2.01 32.86 -9.19
CA ALA A 242 0.96 33.74 -8.67
C ALA A 242 -0.26 32.95 -8.16
N ARG A 243 -0.69 31.94 -8.94
CA ARG A 243 -1.81 31.07 -8.55
C ARG A 243 -1.43 30.13 -7.40
N TYR A 244 -0.22 29.58 -7.45
CA TYR A 244 0.33 28.76 -6.37
C TYR A 244 0.37 29.54 -5.04
N TYR A 245 0.88 30.78 -5.07
CA TYR A 245 1.03 31.64 -3.90
C TYR A 245 -0.32 31.92 -3.22
N GLN A 246 -1.35 32.29 -3.98
CA GLN A 246 -2.69 32.50 -3.44
C GLN A 246 -3.28 31.22 -2.83
N LYS A 247 -3.12 30.07 -3.51
CA LYS A 247 -3.55 28.77 -2.97
C LYS A 247 -2.82 28.40 -1.68
N ARG A 248 -1.50 28.58 -1.65
CA ARG A 248 -0.66 28.26 -0.50
C ARG A 248 -1.00 29.15 0.69
N LYS A 249 -1.17 30.46 0.48
CA LYS A 249 -1.63 31.42 1.49
C LYS A 249 -2.94 30.99 2.14
N ALA A 250 -3.96 30.70 1.34
CA ALA A 250 -5.27 30.25 1.83
C ALA A 250 -5.22 28.88 2.51
N THR A 251 -4.29 28.01 2.10
CA THR A 251 -4.09 26.69 2.71
C THR A 251 -3.44 26.82 4.09
N GLU A 252 -2.41 27.65 4.22
CA GLU A 252 -1.71 27.84 5.49
C GLU A 252 -2.54 28.58 6.52
N GLU A 253 -3.36 29.54 6.09
CA GLU A 253 -4.35 30.19 6.96
C GLU A 253 -5.34 29.16 7.52
N TRP A 254 -5.87 28.29 6.66
CA TRP A 254 -6.77 27.20 7.09
C TRP A 254 -6.08 26.20 8.03
N LEU A 255 -4.86 25.77 7.72
CA LEU A 255 -4.08 24.86 8.57
C LEU A 255 -3.84 25.49 9.95
N TYR A 256 -3.42 26.75 9.99
CA TYR A 256 -3.14 27.48 11.23
C TYR A 256 -4.39 27.57 12.11
N GLU A 257 -5.52 27.98 11.53
CA GLU A 257 -6.80 28.09 12.25
C GLU A 257 -7.26 26.74 12.81
N LYS A 258 -7.25 25.68 11.98
CA LYS A 258 -7.67 24.35 12.42
C LYS A 258 -6.72 23.76 13.47
N PHE A 259 -5.42 23.98 13.32
CA PHE A 259 -4.44 23.56 14.30
C PHE A 259 -4.68 24.24 15.66
N CYS A 260 -4.91 25.56 15.67
CA CYS A 260 -5.21 26.31 16.90
C CYS A 260 -6.54 25.87 17.53
N GLN A 261 -7.60 25.64 16.72
CA GLN A 261 -8.87 25.08 17.20
C GLN A 261 -8.69 23.71 17.84
N GLY A 262 -7.76 22.90 17.33
CA GLY A 262 -7.34 21.61 17.89
C GLY A 262 -6.41 21.71 19.11
N GLY A 263 -6.18 22.91 19.66
CA GLY A 263 -5.31 23.11 20.82
C GLY A 263 -3.82 23.28 20.50
N GLY A 264 -3.46 23.43 19.22
CA GLY A 264 -2.12 23.80 18.79
C GLY A 264 -1.73 25.21 19.25
N LYS A 265 -0.43 25.40 19.48
CA LYS A 265 0.23 26.65 19.88
C LYS A 265 1.42 26.94 18.95
N PRO A 266 1.15 27.26 17.67
CA PRO A 266 2.22 27.53 16.71
C PRO A 266 3.09 28.71 17.14
N LYS A 267 4.41 28.60 17.00
CA LYS A 267 5.36 29.71 17.20
C LYS A 267 5.49 30.57 15.96
N ASN A 268 5.32 29.96 14.79
CA ASN A 268 5.37 30.60 13.48
C ASN A 268 4.00 30.59 12.80
N ARG A 269 3.71 31.63 12.01
CA ARG A 269 2.45 31.71 11.25
C ARG A 269 2.39 30.77 10.04
N HIS A 270 3.56 30.44 9.48
CA HIS A 270 3.70 29.59 8.30
C HIS A 270 4.64 28.43 8.66
N PRO A 271 4.22 27.16 8.47
CA PRO A 271 5.00 26.02 8.95
C PRO A 271 6.12 25.64 7.98
N ILE A 272 7.07 24.84 8.43
CA ILE A 272 7.95 24.06 7.54
C ILE A 272 7.33 22.68 7.35
N TYR A 273 7.29 22.21 6.10
CA TYR A 273 6.63 20.95 5.74
C TYR A 273 7.59 19.77 5.79
N PHE A 274 7.08 18.66 6.32
CA PHE A 274 7.76 17.38 6.43
C PHE A 274 6.79 16.27 5.99
N VAL A 275 7.29 15.04 5.89
CA VAL A 275 6.47 13.84 5.83
C VAL A 275 6.73 12.97 7.05
N LEU A 276 5.73 12.20 7.49
CA LEU A 276 5.95 11.23 8.57
C LEU A 276 6.76 10.04 8.06
N GLY A 277 7.88 9.75 8.72
CA GLY A 277 8.76 8.62 8.40
C GLY A 277 9.52 8.80 7.08
N GLU A 278 9.85 7.69 6.45
CA GLU A 278 10.47 7.64 5.13
C GLU A 278 9.42 7.47 4.02
N ASP A 279 9.61 8.18 2.91
CA ASP A 279 8.83 8.04 1.69
C ASP A 279 9.75 7.88 0.47
N PRO A 280 9.80 6.68 -0.15
CA PRO A 280 10.63 6.43 -1.32
C PRO A 280 10.31 7.32 -2.52
N GLY A 281 9.05 7.77 -2.65
CA GLY A 281 8.63 8.66 -3.73
C GLY A 281 9.30 10.03 -3.61
N PHE A 282 9.32 10.61 -2.40
CA PHE A 282 10.03 11.87 -2.15
C PHE A 282 11.56 11.72 -2.27
N GLN A 283 12.12 10.62 -1.74
CA GLN A 283 13.55 10.33 -1.89
C GLN A 283 13.97 10.27 -3.37
N ALA A 284 13.18 9.58 -4.21
CA ALA A 284 13.42 9.50 -5.65
C ALA A 284 13.19 10.84 -6.36
N PHE A 285 12.20 11.63 -5.91
CA PHE A 285 11.87 12.91 -6.52
C PHE A 285 13.03 13.92 -6.42
N TYR A 286 13.60 14.07 -5.22
CA TYR A 286 14.71 15.00 -4.94
C TYR A 286 16.07 14.43 -5.35
N GLY A 287 16.21 13.11 -5.48
CA GLY A 287 17.40 12.47 -6.06
C GLY A 287 18.70 12.62 -5.25
N THR A 288 18.66 13.22 -4.06
CA THR A 288 19.83 13.38 -3.18
C THR A 288 19.59 12.70 -1.83
N ALA A 289 20.66 12.29 -1.15
CA ALA A 289 20.59 11.74 0.22
C ALA A 289 20.31 12.83 1.29
N ASP A 290 20.21 14.10 0.88
CA ASP A 290 20.12 15.22 1.81
C ASP A 290 18.70 15.34 2.39
N SER A 291 18.56 14.98 3.67
CA SER A 291 17.30 15.05 4.41
C SER A 291 17.54 15.51 5.84
N ILE A 292 16.55 16.18 6.44
CA ILE A 292 16.51 16.41 7.90
C ILE A 292 15.50 15.43 8.48
N ARG A 293 15.90 14.75 9.56
CA ARG A 293 15.07 13.78 10.27
C ARG A 293 14.99 14.19 11.73
N ILE A 294 13.78 14.44 12.23
CA ILE A 294 13.57 14.85 13.62
C ILE A 294 12.71 13.78 14.29
N PRO A 295 13.18 13.13 15.38
CA PRO A 295 12.37 12.19 16.12
C PRO A 295 11.08 12.85 16.60
N LEU A 296 9.94 12.22 16.33
CA LEU A 296 8.65 12.83 16.65
C LEU A 296 8.51 13.04 18.15
N ARG A 297 9.10 12.16 18.97
CA ARG A 297 9.11 12.26 20.43
C ARG A 297 9.73 13.56 20.96
N ASP A 298 10.65 14.17 20.21
CA ASP A 298 11.38 15.37 20.62
C ASP A 298 10.57 16.66 20.36
N ILE A 299 9.47 16.57 19.60
CA ILE A 299 8.64 17.71 19.21
C ILE A 299 7.42 17.81 20.14
N ALA A 300 7.18 19.01 20.70
CA ALA A 300 6.01 19.29 21.53
C ALA A 300 4.69 19.06 20.76
N ALA A 301 3.69 18.51 21.45
CA ALA A 301 2.46 18.06 20.81
C ALA A 301 1.60 19.20 20.24
N ASP A 302 1.74 20.40 20.81
CA ASP A 302 1.08 21.63 20.39
C ASP A 302 1.92 22.47 19.42
N GLU A 303 3.07 21.97 18.93
CA GLU A 303 3.93 22.69 17.96
C GLU A 303 4.04 21.99 16.60
N ILE A 304 3.27 20.92 16.38
CA ILE A 304 3.27 20.10 15.17
C ILE A 304 1.85 19.65 14.82
N SER A 305 1.54 19.69 13.52
CA SER A 305 0.29 19.13 13.00
C SER A 305 0.51 18.16 11.85
N PHE A 306 -0.54 17.39 11.58
CA PHE A 306 -0.59 16.32 10.60
C PHE A 306 -1.82 16.48 9.73
N THR A 307 -1.67 16.19 8.44
CA THR A 307 -2.78 15.98 7.52
C THR A 307 -2.63 14.62 6.83
N PRO A 308 -3.72 13.93 6.45
CA PRO A 308 -3.64 12.58 5.87
C PRO A 308 -2.91 12.51 4.53
N ARG A 309 -2.60 13.68 3.92
CA ARG A 309 -1.95 13.88 2.63
C ARG A 309 -1.65 15.37 2.43
N ASP A 310 -1.20 15.74 1.24
CA ASP A 310 -1.02 17.13 0.77
C ASP A 310 -2.20 18.04 1.16
N SER A 311 -1.90 19.05 1.97
CA SER A 311 -2.88 19.99 2.51
C SER A 311 -3.55 20.87 1.46
N MET A 312 -2.82 21.31 0.43
CA MET A 312 -3.43 22.13 -0.64
C MET A 312 -4.45 21.31 -1.42
N HIS A 313 -4.14 20.03 -1.67
CA HIS A 313 -5.04 19.13 -2.35
C HIS A 313 -6.30 18.81 -1.53
N LEU A 314 -6.15 18.59 -0.22
CA LEU A 314 -7.31 18.44 0.69
C LEU A 314 -8.23 19.66 0.63
N LYS A 315 -7.64 20.85 0.65
CA LYS A 315 -8.39 22.10 0.55
C LYS A 315 -9.07 22.26 -0.81
N ASP A 316 -8.37 21.98 -1.92
CA ASP A 316 -8.92 22.03 -3.28
C ASP A 316 -10.11 21.05 -3.46
N MET A 317 -10.10 19.91 -2.74
CA MET A 317 -11.20 18.94 -2.73
C MET A 317 -12.34 19.29 -1.74
N GLY A 318 -12.21 20.36 -0.95
CA GLY A 318 -13.17 20.69 0.10
C GLY A 318 -13.17 19.71 1.29
N MET A 319 -12.13 18.89 1.44
CA MET A 319 -11.98 17.91 2.52
C MET A 319 -11.29 18.54 3.74
N THR A 320 -11.91 19.58 4.32
CA THR A 320 -11.28 20.45 5.33
C THR A 320 -11.63 20.11 6.78
N GLU A 321 -12.72 19.37 7.03
CA GLU A 321 -13.16 19.04 8.38
C GLU A 321 -12.57 17.73 8.87
N GLY A 322 -12.03 17.73 10.09
CA GLY A 322 -11.45 16.54 10.72
C GLY A 322 -10.17 16.02 10.06
N THR A 323 -9.48 16.82 9.25
CA THR A 323 -8.28 16.43 8.49
C THR A 323 -6.98 17.06 8.95
N VAL A 324 -7.03 17.93 9.97
CA VAL A 324 -5.85 18.54 10.62
C VAL A 324 -5.81 18.07 12.06
N TRP A 325 -4.71 17.45 12.47
CA TRP A 325 -4.54 16.86 13.79
C TRP A 325 -3.27 17.39 14.46
N ASN A 326 -3.33 17.70 15.75
CA ASN A 326 -2.10 17.86 16.54
C ASN A 326 -1.51 16.47 16.86
N LYS A 327 -0.30 16.42 17.44
CA LYS A 327 0.37 15.15 17.77
C LYS A 327 -0.46 14.26 18.68
N THR A 328 -1.05 14.81 19.75
CA THR A 328 -1.84 14.03 20.70
C THR A 328 -3.04 13.37 20.01
N ALA A 329 -3.81 14.13 19.24
CA ALA A 329 -4.96 13.61 18.50
C ALA A 329 -4.56 12.55 17.48
N PHE A 330 -3.45 12.76 16.76
CA PHE A 330 -2.94 11.80 15.79
C PHE A 330 -2.51 10.48 16.45
N LEU A 331 -1.77 10.53 17.56
CA LEU A 331 -1.37 9.34 18.30
C LEU A 331 -2.57 8.61 18.93
N ASP A 332 -3.52 9.36 19.48
CA ASP A 332 -4.80 8.83 19.98
C ASP A 332 -5.57 8.07 18.89
N MET A 333 -5.55 8.56 17.64
CA MET A 333 -6.23 7.91 16.52
C MET A 333 -5.56 6.58 16.16
N ILE A 334 -4.23 6.50 16.24
CA ILE A 334 -3.48 5.25 16.05
C ILE A 334 -3.89 4.24 17.14
N GLU A 335 -3.82 4.64 18.41
CA GLU A 335 -4.13 3.77 19.55
C GLU A 335 -5.59 3.27 19.52
N LYS A 336 -6.55 4.17 19.30
CA LYS A 336 -7.99 3.84 19.22
C LYS A 336 -8.34 2.95 18.03
N SER A 337 -7.50 2.91 16.99
CA SER A 337 -7.75 2.06 15.82
C SER A 337 -7.62 0.57 16.10
N GLY A 338 -6.87 0.18 17.13
CA GLY A 338 -6.51 -1.21 17.42
C GLY A 338 -5.61 -1.86 16.36
N LYS A 339 -5.13 -1.10 15.37
CA LYS A 339 -4.19 -1.57 14.34
C LYS A 339 -2.74 -1.32 14.78
N ARG A 340 -1.80 -2.04 14.16
CA ARG A 340 -0.37 -1.68 14.24
C ARG A 340 -0.17 -0.30 13.61
N VAL A 341 0.86 0.45 14.06
CA VAL A 341 1.13 1.80 13.56
C VAL A 341 1.26 1.83 12.03
N GLY A 342 2.02 0.89 11.46
CA GLY A 342 2.19 0.76 10.02
C GLY A 342 0.87 0.52 9.28
N GLU A 343 0.05 -0.40 9.78
CA GLU A 343 -1.26 -0.72 9.20
C GLU A 343 -2.24 0.47 9.28
N TYR A 344 -2.21 1.21 10.39
CA TYR A 344 -3.03 2.41 10.54
C TYR A 344 -2.66 3.46 9.50
N ILE A 345 -1.37 3.84 9.43
CA ILE A 345 -0.85 4.85 8.50
C ILE A 345 -1.17 4.44 7.06
N PHE A 346 -0.93 3.17 6.70
CA PHE A 346 -1.22 2.67 5.37
C PHE A 346 -2.72 2.71 5.03
N SER A 347 -3.59 2.51 6.03
CA SER A 347 -5.04 2.57 5.83
C SER A 347 -5.62 3.98 5.68
N LEU A 348 -4.83 5.03 5.94
CA LEU A 348 -5.28 6.38 5.68
C LEU A 348 -5.51 6.58 4.18
N PRO A 349 -6.58 7.29 3.80
CA PRO A 349 -6.92 7.44 2.40
C PRO A 349 -5.81 8.22 1.71
N GLY A 350 -5.35 7.77 0.55
CA GLY A 350 -4.46 8.48 -0.38
C GLY A 350 -5.17 9.00 -1.63
N PHE A 351 -4.41 9.46 -2.62
CA PHE A 351 -4.93 9.96 -3.89
C PHE A 351 -5.76 8.89 -4.62
N TYR A 352 -6.92 9.27 -5.17
CA TYR A 352 -7.84 8.38 -5.90
C TYR A 352 -8.29 7.11 -5.16
N GLY A 353 -8.23 7.11 -3.81
CA GLY A 353 -8.63 5.96 -3.01
C GLY A 353 -7.55 4.89 -2.84
N ASN A 354 -6.33 5.11 -3.34
CA ASN A 354 -5.19 4.25 -3.04
C ASN A 354 -4.79 4.42 -1.57
N PRO A 355 -4.48 3.34 -0.82
CA PRO A 355 -3.96 3.44 0.53
C PRO A 355 -2.60 4.18 0.56
N GLY A 356 -2.37 4.94 1.63
CA GLY A 356 -1.04 5.40 2.02
C GLY A 356 -0.25 6.16 0.96
N SER A 357 -0.66 7.37 0.57
CA SER A 357 0.22 8.25 -0.23
C SER A 357 1.42 8.70 0.61
N TYR A 358 1.17 9.40 1.71
CA TYR A 358 2.09 9.81 2.77
C TYR A 358 1.29 10.69 3.74
N ILE A 359 1.76 10.85 4.99
CA ILE A 359 1.19 11.82 5.93
C ILE A 359 2.02 13.10 5.82
N GLU A 360 1.39 14.20 5.46
CA GLU A 360 2.04 15.51 5.47
C GLU A 360 2.07 16.05 6.89
N VAL A 361 3.20 16.62 7.27
CA VAL A 361 3.46 17.14 8.61
C VAL A 361 3.81 18.61 8.50
N GLN A 362 3.25 19.42 9.38
CA GLN A 362 3.54 20.86 9.47
C GLN A 362 4.20 21.15 10.81
N LEU A 363 5.46 21.58 10.78
CA LEU A 363 6.22 21.99 11.94
C LEU A 363 6.07 23.50 12.15
N TRP A 364 5.59 23.90 13.32
CA TRP A 364 5.24 25.29 13.61
C TRP A 364 6.23 26.02 14.52
N ASN A 365 7.34 25.38 14.87
CA ASN A 365 8.43 25.95 15.65
C ASN A 365 9.77 25.60 14.97
N ASP A 366 10.58 26.62 14.71
CA ASP A 366 11.85 26.45 14.01
C ASP A 366 13.00 26.07 14.95
N ASP A 367 12.84 26.20 16.28
CA ASP A 367 13.87 25.85 17.27
C ASP A 367 14.37 24.40 17.10
N TYR A 368 13.53 23.50 16.58
CA TYR A 368 13.89 22.10 16.29
C TYR A 368 14.83 21.95 15.07
N LEU A 369 15.03 23.01 14.29
CA LEU A 369 15.90 23.04 13.10
C LEU A 369 17.30 23.58 13.40
N ASP A 370 17.48 24.30 14.51
CA ASP A 370 18.73 24.99 14.86
C ASP A 370 19.95 24.04 14.85
N ALA A 371 19.78 22.83 15.40
CA ALA A 371 20.83 21.82 15.42
C ALA A 371 21.30 21.37 14.02
N TYR A 372 20.43 21.47 13.01
CA TYR A 372 20.70 21.06 11.63
C TYR A 372 21.18 22.21 10.74
N ILE A 373 20.80 23.44 11.10
CA ILE A 373 21.28 24.66 10.43
C ILE A 373 22.74 24.92 10.83
N ASN A 374 23.04 24.84 12.14
CA ASN A 374 24.37 25.18 12.68
C ASN A 374 25.45 24.12 12.38
N SER A 375 25.09 22.85 12.19
CA SER A 375 26.06 21.79 11.86
C SER A 375 26.64 21.88 10.44
N ASN A 376 25.98 22.63 9.54
CA ASN A 376 26.43 22.84 8.15
C ASN A 376 27.21 24.15 7.94
N GLU A 377 27.27 25.02 8.95
CA GLU A 377 28.20 26.15 8.94
C GLU A 377 29.61 25.71 9.32
N SER A 378 29.76 24.75 10.25
CA SER A 378 31.07 24.19 10.64
C SER A 378 31.79 23.39 9.55
N THR A 379 31.08 22.90 8.53
CA THR A 379 31.65 22.17 7.38
C THR A 379 31.93 23.06 6.17
N LYS A 380 31.64 24.37 6.25
CA LYS A 380 32.01 25.36 5.23
C LYS A 380 33.28 26.14 5.57
N GLU A 381 33.88 25.89 6.73
CA GLU A 381 35.14 26.51 7.18
C GLU A 381 36.38 25.58 7.08
N GLU A 382 36.24 24.39 6.49
CA GLU A 382 37.37 23.52 6.06
C GLU A 382 37.40 23.40 4.54
#